data_AF-A0A926FDY8-F1
#
_entry.id   AF-A0A926FDY8-F1
#
_cell.length_a   1.000
_cell.length_b   1.000
_cell.length_c   1.000
_cell.angle_alpha   90.00
_cell.angle_beta   90.00
_cell.angle_gamma   90.00
#
_symmetry.space_group_name_H-M   'P 1'
#
loop_
_entity.id
_entity.type
_entity.pdbx_description
1 polymer ?
#
loop_
_entity_poly.entity_id
_entity_poly.type
_entity_poly.pdbx_seq_one_letter_code
_entity_poly.pdbx_strand_id
1 'polypeptide(L)' 'MNKYKYIFPLVLIGLDLCTGVVYLASGDIKKFIYWIAAAVLNITVTF' A
#
# COMPACT_ATOMS: atom_id res chain seq x y z
N MET A 1 -21.35 -11.76 10.44
CA MET A 1 -19.87 -11.78 10.36
C MET A 1 -19.45 -10.70 9.35
N ASN A 2 -18.94 -9.56 9.84
CA ASN A 2 -18.81 -8.31 9.08
C ASN A 2 -17.80 -8.43 7.92
N LYS A 3 -18.29 -8.38 6.69
CA LYS A 3 -17.48 -8.49 5.45
C LYS A 3 -16.55 -7.28 5.21
N TYR A 4 -16.68 -6.24 6.01
CA TYR A 4 -15.86 -5.00 5.93
C TYR A 4 -14.41 -5.17 6.37
N LYS A 5 -14.03 -6.32 6.93
CA LYS A 5 -12.68 -6.57 7.45
C LYS A 5 -11.58 -6.46 6.39
N TYR A 6 -11.91 -6.70 5.12
CA TYR A 6 -10.94 -6.71 4.02
C TYR A 6 -11.01 -5.46 3.15
N ILE A 7 -12.15 -4.75 3.09
CA ILE A 7 -12.33 -3.58 2.24
C ILE A 7 -11.35 -2.45 2.61
N PHE A 8 -11.19 -2.20 3.90
CA PHE A 8 -10.29 -1.15 4.38
C PHE A 8 -8.82 -1.42 4.04
N PRO A 9 -8.23 -2.58 4.39
CA PRO A 9 -6.85 -2.87 4.01
C PRO A 9 -6.66 -2.98 2.49
N LEU A 10 -7.65 -3.48 1.73
CA LEU A 10 -7.53 -3.55 0.26
C LEU A 10 -7.38 -2.16 -0.38
N VAL A 11 -8.14 -1.18 0.11
CA VAL A 11 -8.05 0.22 -0.34
C VAL A 11 -6.71 0.83 0.06
N LEU A 12 -6.22 0.56 1.27
CA LEU A 12 -4.90 1.02 1.72
C LEU A 12 -3.77 0.48 0.84
N ILE A 13 -3.77 -0.82 0.52
CA ILE A 13 -2.77 -1.45 -0.37
C ILE A 13 -2.79 -0.78 -1.75
N GLY A 14 -3.98 -0.53 -2.30
CA GLY A 14 -4.11 0.17 -3.59
C GLY A 14 -3.57 1.60 -3.53
N LEU A 15 -3.85 2.33 -2.45
CA LEU A 15 -3.35 3.68 -2.22
C LEU A 15 -1.82 3.69 -2.07
N ASP A 16 -1.27 2.69 -1.37
CA ASP A 16 0.16 2.55 -1.13
C ASP A 16 0.92 2.33 -2.45
N LEU A 17 0.39 1.48 -3.33
CA LEU A 17 0.95 1.23 -4.66
C LEU A 17 0.86 2.47 -5.57
N CYS A 18 -0.30 3.14 -5.62
CA CYS A 18 -0.46 4.38 -6.39
C CYS A 18 0.53 5.45 -5.92
N THR A 19 0.68 5.61 -4.61
CA THR A 19 1.59 6.61 -4.05
C THR A 19 3.05 6.25 -4.31
N GLY A 20 3.39 4.95 -4.25
CA GLY A 20 4.70 4.44 -4.68
C GLY A 20 5.02 4.83 -6.12
N VAL A 21 4.12 4.59 -7.06
CA VAL A 21 4.32 4.95 -8.48
C VAL A 21 4.50 6.46 -8.67
N VAL A 22 3.72 7.28 -7.97
CA VAL A 22 3.85 8.75 -8.00
C VAL A 22 5.20 9.22 -7.46
N TYR A 23 5.68 8.64 -6.36
CA TYR A 23 6.99 8.98 -5.79
C TYR A 23 8.15 8.50 -6.65
N LEU A 24 8.00 7.35 -7.32
CA LEU A 24 8.97 6.85 -8.28
C LEU A 24 9.06 7.78 -9.50
N ALA A 25 7.93 8.28 -10.00
CA ALA A 25 7.88 9.30 -11.05
C ALA A 25 8.48 10.65 -10.61
N SER A 26 8.42 10.96 -9.32
CA SER A 26 9.02 12.18 -8.74
C SER A 26 10.52 12.04 -8.42
N GLY A 27 11.11 10.84 -8.59
CA GLY A 27 12.53 10.57 -8.31
C GLY A 27 12.85 10.29 -6.83
N ASP A 28 11.84 10.25 -5.96
CA ASP A 28 11.98 10.04 -4.52
C ASP A 28 12.00 8.54 -4.17
N ILE A 29 13.10 7.88 -4.51
CA ILE A 29 13.29 6.42 -4.34
C ILE A 29 13.13 5.97 -2.88
N LYS A 30 13.55 6.80 -1.90
CA LYS A 30 13.40 6.49 -0.47
C LYS A 30 11.93 6.34 -0.06
N LYS A 31 11.07 7.23 -0.56
CA LYS A 31 9.63 7.17 -0.29
C LYS A 31 8.98 6.02 -1.06
N PHE A 32 9.42 5.74 -2.29
CA PHE A 32 8.95 4.57 -3.02
C PHE A 32 9.12 3.27 -2.23
N ILE A 33 10.33 3.02 -1.69
CA ILE A 33 10.61 1.82 -0.89
C ILE A 33 9.76 1.78 0.38
N TYR A 34 9.57 2.92 1.05
CA TYR A 34 8.70 3.03 2.23
C TYR A 34 7.24 2.65 1.91
N TRP A 35 6.68 3.21 0.84
CA TRP A 35 5.30 2.94 0.42
C TRP A 35 5.11 1.49 -0.06
N ILE A 36 6.12 0.90 -0.72
CA ILE A 36 6.11 -0.54 -1.05
C ILE A 36 6.12 -1.40 0.21
N ALA A 37 6.94 -1.07 1.22
CA ALA A 37 6.96 -1.82 2.47
C ALA A 37 5.62 -1.75 3.21
N ALA A 38 4.93 -0.60 3.18
CA ALA A 38 3.57 -0.46 3.72
C ALA A 38 2.57 -1.35 2.98
N ALA A 39 2.62 -1.36 1.64
CA ALA A 39 1.76 -2.23 0.82
C ALA A 39 1.98 -3.72 1.15
N VAL A 40 3.25 -4.15 1.24
CA VAL A 40 3.60 -5.54 1.57
C VAL A 40 3.11 -5.91 2.98
N LEU A 41 3.33 -5.06 3.98
CA LEU A 41 2.87 -5.30 5.33
C LEU A 41 1.34 -5.43 5.39
N ASN A 42 0.61 -4.55 4.71
CA ASN A 42 -0.85 -4.61 4.63
C ASN A 42 -1.33 -5.90 3.95
N ILE A 43 -0.65 -6.38 2.90
CA ILE A 43 -0.95 -7.69 2.28
C ILE A 43 -0.73 -8.82 3.29
N THR A 44 0.42 -8.84 3.98
CA THR A 44 0.79 -9.90 4.94
C THR A 44 -0.14 -10.00 6.14
N VAL A 45 -0.67 -8.89 6.65
CA VAL A 45 -1.59 -8.93 7.80
C VAL A 45 -3.05 -9.17 7.39
N THR A 46 -3.36 -9.05 6.09
CA THR A 46 -4.71 -9.20 5.55
C THR A 46 -5.00 -10.62 5.08
N PHE A 47 -4.01 -11.31 4.50
CA PHE A 47 -4.10 -12.69 4.00
C PHE A 47 -3.33 -13.66 4.89
#